data_AF-A0A257MBP3-F1
#
_entry.id   AF-A0A257MBP3-F1
#
_cell.length_a   1.000
_cell.length_b   1.000
_cell.length_c   1.000
_cell.angle_alpha   90.00
_cell.angle_beta   90.00
_cell.angle_gamma   90.00
#
_symmetry.space_group_name_H-M   'P 1'
#
loop_
_entity.id
_entity.type
_entity.pdbx_description
1 polymer ?
#
loop_
_entity_poly.entity_id
_entity_poly.type
_entity_poly.pdbx_seq_one_letter_code
_entity_poly.pdbx_strand_id
1 'polypeptide(L)'
;TRVSHSRSDVEVGEIRPPAEAGHFVKNPAQRVALPVHARPLHVELLAKQERIEAELEGAPWNRLVLRGKTGVIASGIAALYAQEAIAELNEDISLLSLGTYPLPGRMIRKMLEHVSRVMVIEELEPVVEEQVKILARTVNPGLEILGKEDSIPRQGELDIITVRNAIARMMKRPERPAAKSPDPSILPPRPPSLCPGCGHRATYYAMKKAFGKNAIFPSDIGCYTMAVNMGTVDTCLCMGASITLASGIRHGGETEGICCSLGDSTFLHGGMTGLLNAAYNKARITVAILDNSTTAMTGHQPHPGTGVTVTGEATVQVSLEALAKALGAGLVETVDPYQLDETIKSFERARDYPGLSVIIARRPCVIKARKAGQRPRPLQVNDECKGCKICIDFGCPAIEFEEERARINSLCTGCGVCAAICPALAIEEVAP
;
A
#
# COMPACT_ATOMS: atom_id res chain seq x y z
N THR A 1 -12.32 -1.03 -1.20
CA THR A 1 -12.64 -0.70 -2.60
C THR A 1 -12.06 -1.75 -3.53
N ARG A 2 -12.89 -2.69 -4.02
CA ARG A 2 -12.53 -3.80 -4.91
C ARG A 2 -12.04 -3.40 -6.31
N VAL A 3 -12.01 -2.10 -6.62
CA VAL A 3 -11.56 -1.56 -7.92
C VAL A 3 -10.19 -2.09 -8.31
N SER A 4 -9.24 -2.20 -7.37
CA SER A 4 -7.89 -2.75 -7.62
C SER A 4 -7.86 -4.25 -7.94
N HIS A 5 -8.97 -4.96 -7.76
CA HIS A 5 -9.12 -6.39 -8.10
C HIS A 5 -9.98 -6.62 -9.35
N SER A 6 -10.47 -5.55 -9.97
CA SER A 6 -11.24 -5.61 -11.22
C SER A 6 -10.34 -5.44 -12.43
N ARG A 7 -10.77 -5.99 -13.56
CA ARG A 7 -10.15 -5.77 -14.87
C ARG A 7 -11.25 -5.38 -15.85
N SER A 8 -10.95 -4.45 -16.74
CA SER A 8 -11.80 -4.07 -17.85
C SER A 8 -10.92 -3.84 -19.07
N ASP A 9 -11.47 -4.11 -20.24
CA ASP A 9 -10.87 -3.63 -21.48
C ASP A 9 -10.93 -2.09 -21.49
N VAL A 10 -9.93 -1.49 -22.11
CA VAL A 10 -9.82 -0.04 -22.27
C VAL A 10 -9.64 0.29 -23.75
N GLU A 11 -10.38 1.29 -24.22
CA GLU A 11 -10.13 1.87 -25.55
C GLU A 11 -8.94 2.82 -25.46
N VAL A 12 -7.92 2.56 -26.27
CA VAL A 12 -6.74 3.44 -26.37
C VAL A 12 -6.99 4.51 -27.42
N GLY A 13 -6.80 5.77 -27.04
CA GLY A 13 -6.82 6.91 -27.96
C GLY A 13 -5.45 7.17 -28.59
N GLU A 14 -5.40 8.13 -29.52
CA GLU A 14 -4.12 8.63 -30.05
C GLU A 14 -3.29 9.28 -28.94
N ILE A 15 -2.02 8.88 -28.84
CA ILE A 15 -1.05 9.52 -27.95
C ILE A 15 -0.76 10.90 -28.51
N ARG A 16 -1.21 11.96 -27.81
CA ARG A 16 -0.89 13.33 -28.20
C ARG A 16 0.62 13.55 -28.10
N PRO A 17 1.24 14.25 -29.05
CA PRO A 17 2.65 14.63 -28.91
C PRO A 17 2.82 15.46 -27.63
N PRO A 18 3.96 15.34 -26.94
CA PRO A 18 4.24 16.18 -25.79
C PRO A 18 4.12 17.66 -26.20
N ALA A 19 3.59 18.48 -25.29
CA ALA A 19 3.56 19.92 -25.47
C ALA A 19 4.98 20.47 -25.70
N GLU A 20 5.08 21.67 -26.32
CA GLU A 20 6.36 22.36 -26.50
C GLU A 20 7.14 22.45 -25.18
N ALA A 21 8.48 22.41 -25.28
CA ALA A 21 9.35 22.51 -24.12
C ALA A 21 9.09 23.83 -23.38
N GLY A 22 8.65 23.74 -22.12
CA GLY A 22 8.43 24.92 -21.29
C GLY A 22 9.75 25.66 -21.02
N HIS A 23 9.75 26.98 -21.14
CA HIS A 23 10.91 27.82 -20.80
C HIS A 23 10.81 28.33 -19.35
N PHE A 24 11.90 28.18 -18.58
CA PHE A 24 11.97 28.72 -17.22
C PHE A 24 12.18 30.24 -17.23
N VAL A 25 11.12 31.01 -16.98
CA VAL A 25 11.20 32.47 -16.82
C VAL A 25 11.53 32.81 -15.36
N LYS A 26 12.72 33.36 -15.12
CA LYS A 26 13.16 33.80 -13.78
C LYS A 26 12.22 34.88 -13.24
N ASN A 27 11.54 34.57 -12.13
CA ASN A 27 10.74 35.53 -11.37
C ASN A 27 10.79 35.14 -9.87
N PRO A 28 11.77 35.67 -9.11
CA PRO A 28 11.88 35.40 -7.68
C PRO A 28 10.65 35.86 -6.89
N ALA A 29 10.00 36.94 -7.29
CA ALA A 29 8.79 37.44 -6.63
C ALA A 29 7.62 36.45 -6.69
N GLN A 30 7.60 35.55 -7.68
CA GLN A 30 6.59 34.50 -7.78
C GLN A 30 6.98 33.17 -7.11
N ARG A 31 8.27 32.96 -6.81
CA ARG A 31 8.80 31.64 -6.42
C ARG A 31 9.51 31.61 -5.07
N VAL A 32 9.86 32.76 -4.52
CA VAL A 32 10.51 32.90 -3.22
C VAL A 32 9.51 33.57 -2.27
N ALA A 33 8.97 32.79 -1.33
CA ALA A 33 7.94 33.22 -0.39
C ALA A 33 8.48 34.11 0.75
N LEU A 34 9.19 35.19 0.41
CA LEU A 34 9.49 36.28 1.36
C LEU A 34 8.17 36.95 1.76
N PRO A 35 8.05 37.54 2.96
CA PRO A 35 6.80 38.18 3.39
C PRO A 35 6.22 39.21 2.39
N VAL A 36 7.07 39.96 1.69
CA VAL A 36 6.66 40.93 0.64
C VAL A 36 6.11 40.28 -0.62
N HIS A 37 6.52 39.05 -0.93
CA HIS A 37 6.04 38.27 -2.08
C HIS A 37 4.85 37.38 -1.71
N ALA A 38 4.87 36.77 -0.53
CA ALA A 38 3.86 35.82 -0.09
C ALA A 38 2.47 36.44 0.03
N ARG A 39 2.38 37.70 0.48
CA ARG A 39 1.11 38.44 0.61
C ARG A 39 0.38 38.61 -0.75
N PRO A 40 0.99 39.21 -1.79
CA PRO A 40 0.34 39.29 -3.11
C PRO A 40 0.16 37.90 -3.76
N LEU A 41 1.11 36.98 -3.60
CA LEU A 41 0.96 35.61 -4.08
C LEU A 41 -0.22 34.87 -3.46
N HIS A 42 -0.57 35.17 -2.21
CA HIS A 42 -1.75 34.60 -1.58
C HIS A 42 -3.05 35.10 -2.25
N VAL A 43 -3.12 36.37 -2.63
CA VAL A 43 -4.25 36.92 -3.41
C VAL A 43 -4.35 36.21 -4.77
N GLU A 44 -3.22 36.01 -5.44
CA GLU A 44 -3.17 35.25 -6.71
C GLU A 44 -3.58 33.78 -6.53
N LEU A 45 -3.18 33.14 -5.43
CA LEU A 45 -3.55 31.76 -5.10
C LEU A 45 -5.06 31.63 -4.89
N LEU A 46 -5.68 32.54 -4.15
CA LEU A 46 -7.13 32.55 -3.92
C LEU A 46 -7.87 32.71 -5.26
N ALA A 47 -7.48 33.68 -6.09
CA ALA A 47 -8.05 33.85 -7.42
C ALA A 47 -7.79 32.65 -8.36
N LYS A 48 -6.66 31.95 -8.20
CA LYS A 48 -6.37 30.72 -8.92
C LYS A 48 -7.27 29.57 -8.47
N GLN A 49 -7.50 29.42 -7.16
CA GLN A 49 -8.40 28.40 -6.62
C GLN A 49 -9.83 28.59 -7.14
N GLU A 50 -10.34 29.83 -7.15
CA GLU A 50 -11.66 30.14 -7.72
C GLU A 50 -11.76 29.75 -9.20
N ARG A 51 -10.72 30.04 -9.99
CA ARG A 51 -10.68 29.64 -11.41
C ARG A 51 -10.65 28.13 -11.60
N ILE A 52 -9.87 27.41 -10.79
CA ILE A 52 -9.81 25.95 -10.82
C ILE A 52 -11.19 25.36 -10.48
N GLU A 53 -11.84 25.85 -9.41
CA GLU A 53 -13.17 25.40 -9.04
C GLU A 53 -14.18 25.64 -10.18
N ALA A 54 -14.16 26.82 -10.79
CA ALA A 54 -15.03 27.17 -11.91
C ALA A 54 -14.81 26.28 -13.14
N GLU A 55 -13.57 25.90 -13.44
CA GLU A 55 -13.23 25.01 -14.56
C GLU A 55 -13.68 23.56 -14.26
N LEU A 56 -13.47 23.08 -13.04
CA LEU A 56 -13.84 21.73 -12.62
C LEU A 56 -15.37 21.53 -12.55
N GLU A 57 -16.16 22.58 -12.33
CA GLU A 57 -17.62 22.50 -12.42
C GLU A 57 -18.13 22.05 -13.80
N GLY A 58 -17.45 22.46 -14.87
CA GLY A 58 -17.78 22.04 -16.24
C GLY A 58 -17.16 20.70 -16.64
N ALA A 59 -16.36 20.11 -15.77
CA ALA A 59 -15.63 18.89 -16.09
C ALA A 59 -16.58 17.69 -16.20
N PRO A 60 -16.34 16.76 -17.14
CA PRO A 60 -17.22 15.61 -17.37
C PRO A 60 -17.32 14.65 -16.17
N TRP A 61 -16.43 14.78 -15.19
CA TRP A 61 -16.38 13.96 -13.98
C TRP A 61 -17.35 14.44 -12.88
N ASN A 62 -17.86 15.67 -12.98
CA ASN A 62 -18.91 16.17 -12.10
C ASN A 62 -20.23 16.20 -12.87
N ARG A 63 -21.25 15.53 -12.34
CA ARG A 63 -22.55 15.43 -13.02
C ARG A 63 -23.67 15.65 -12.03
N LEU A 64 -24.50 16.66 -12.30
CA LEU A 64 -25.72 16.94 -11.56
C LEU A 64 -26.94 16.54 -12.38
N VAL A 65 -27.80 15.72 -11.80
CA VAL A 65 -29.12 15.35 -12.35
C VAL A 65 -30.16 15.70 -11.30
N LEU A 66 -30.99 16.71 -11.56
CA LEU A 66 -32.04 17.16 -10.65
C LEU A 66 -33.37 16.45 -10.94
N ARG A 67 -33.95 15.88 -9.89
CA ARG A 67 -35.14 15.01 -9.83
C ARG A 67 -35.75 15.03 -8.43
N GLY A 68 -37.07 14.90 -8.30
CA GLY A 68 -37.76 14.92 -7.01
C GLY A 68 -37.32 16.03 -6.05
N LYS A 69 -37.49 15.79 -4.74
CA LYS A 69 -37.05 16.69 -3.65
C LYS A 69 -36.09 16.04 -2.66
N THR A 70 -35.73 14.77 -2.89
CA THR A 70 -34.70 14.07 -2.14
C THR A 70 -33.44 13.97 -3.00
N GLY A 71 -32.28 14.12 -2.38
CA GLY A 71 -31.00 14.16 -3.06
C GLY A 71 -29.98 13.16 -2.56
N VAL A 72 -29.06 12.76 -3.44
CA VAL A 72 -27.83 12.04 -3.11
C VAL A 72 -26.64 12.81 -3.70
N ILE A 73 -25.62 13.05 -2.88
CA ILE A 73 -24.30 13.56 -3.31
C ILE A 73 -23.30 12.43 -3.08
N ALA A 74 -22.58 12.01 -4.12
CA ALA A 74 -21.68 10.86 -4.00
C ALA A 74 -20.36 11.07 -4.73
N SER A 75 -19.24 10.59 -4.15
CA SER A 75 -17.90 10.80 -4.68
C SER A 75 -17.25 9.51 -5.22
N GLY A 76 -16.55 9.64 -6.35
CA GLY A 76 -15.81 8.54 -6.97
C GLY A 76 -16.68 7.29 -7.23
N ILE A 77 -16.20 6.13 -6.79
CA ILE A 77 -16.90 4.85 -6.96
C ILE A 77 -18.27 4.82 -6.27
N ALA A 78 -18.46 5.57 -5.18
CA ALA A 78 -19.72 5.60 -4.45
C ALA A 78 -20.87 6.18 -5.30
N ALA A 79 -20.55 7.03 -6.28
CA ALA A 79 -21.53 7.54 -7.23
C ALA A 79 -22.11 6.44 -8.12
N LEU A 80 -21.32 5.40 -8.47
CA LEU A 80 -21.81 4.26 -9.25
C LEU A 80 -22.75 3.39 -8.40
N TYR A 81 -22.40 3.14 -7.13
CA TYR A 81 -23.30 2.45 -6.19
C TYR A 81 -24.61 3.20 -5.98
N ALA A 82 -24.54 4.52 -5.83
CA ALA A 82 -25.73 5.37 -5.69
C ALA A 82 -26.61 5.32 -6.95
N GLN A 83 -26.01 5.41 -8.14
CA GLN A 83 -26.74 5.35 -9.40
C GLN A 83 -27.48 4.01 -9.58
N GLU A 84 -26.81 2.89 -9.31
CA GLU A 84 -27.41 1.55 -9.39
C GLU A 84 -28.52 1.39 -8.34
N ALA A 85 -28.29 1.85 -7.11
CA ALA A 85 -29.28 1.82 -6.04
C ALA A 85 -30.55 2.63 -6.36
N ILE A 86 -30.39 3.86 -6.89
CA ILE A 86 -31.51 4.72 -7.31
C ILE A 86 -32.31 4.05 -8.43
N ALA A 87 -31.61 3.46 -9.42
CA ALA A 87 -32.25 2.75 -10.52
C ALA A 87 -33.02 1.52 -10.04
N GLU A 88 -32.45 0.72 -9.13
CA GLU A 88 -33.10 -0.47 -8.55
C GLU A 88 -34.34 -0.11 -7.73
N LEU A 89 -34.27 0.96 -6.94
CA LEU A 89 -35.39 1.44 -6.13
C LEU A 89 -36.48 2.13 -6.96
N ASN A 90 -36.17 2.52 -8.21
CA ASN A 90 -37.05 3.26 -9.10
C ASN A 90 -37.64 4.52 -8.45
N GLU A 91 -36.79 5.28 -7.76
CA GLU A 91 -37.17 6.50 -7.03
C GLU A 91 -36.76 7.77 -7.79
N ASP A 92 -37.56 8.83 -7.62
CA ASP A 92 -37.27 10.14 -8.21
C ASP A 92 -36.30 10.94 -7.31
N ILE A 93 -35.02 10.61 -7.40
CA ILE A 93 -33.94 11.17 -6.56
C ILE A 93 -32.98 11.99 -7.43
N SER A 94 -32.66 13.20 -6.95
CA SER A 94 -31.57 14.02 -7.51
C SER A 94 -30.23 13.37 -7.20
N LEU A 95 -29.31 13.32 -8.17
CA LEU A 95 -27.96 12.78 -7.98
C LEU A 95 -26.91 13.79 -8.40
N LEU A 96 -25.97 14.08 -7.50
CA LEU A 96 -24.73 14.79 -7.79
C LEU A 96 -23.56 13.81 -7.66
N SER A 97 -22.98 13.43 -8.79
CA SER A 97 -21.74 12.65 -8.85
C SER A 97 -20.54 13.58 -8.86
N LEU A 98 -19.59 13.36 -7.94
CA LEU A 98 -18.40 14.17 -7.75
C LEU A 98 -17.14 13.37 -8.11
N GLY A 99 -16.33 13.92 -9.01
CA GLY A 99 -15.11 13.28 -9.51
C GLY A 99 -13.85 14.13 -9.36
N THR A 100 -13.93 15.31 -8.74
CA THR A 100 -12.82 16.28 -8.70
C THR A 100 -12.59 16.87 -7.32
N TYR A 101 -11.38 17.39 -7.11
CA TYR A 101 -11.04 18.30 -6.00
C TYR A 101 -10.29 19.53 -6.57
N PRO A 102 -10.61 20.78 -6.16
CA PRO A 102 -11.67 21.18 -5.21
C PRO A 102 -13.08 20.76 -5.63
N LEU A 103 -13.98 20.71 -4.65
CA LEU A 103 -15.38 20.32 -4.88
C LEU A 103 -16.11 21.45 -5.64
N PRO A 104 -17.03 21.11 -6.57
CA PRO A 104 -17.77 22.09 -7.37
C PRO A 104 -18.85 22.78 -6.52
N GLY A 105 -18.49 23.87 -5.84
CA GLY A 105 -19.33 24.55 -4.86
C GLY A 105 -20.67 25.02 -5.44
N ARG A 106 -20.73 25.56 -6.67
CA ARG A 106 -22.01 26.01 -7.25
C ARG A 106 -22.92 24.85 -7.61
N MET A 107 -22.39 23.70 -8.03
CA MET A 107 -23.20 22.50 -8.28
C MET A 107 -23.79 21.95 -6.98
N ILE A 108 -22.99 21.93 -5.90
CA ILE A 108 -23.47 21.55 -4.57
C ILE A 108 -24.56 22.52 -4.13
N ARG A 109 -24.34 23.84 -4.22
CA ARG A 109 -25.37 24.83 -3.85
C ARG A 109 -26.68 24.62 -4.60
N LYS A 110 -26.64 24.45 -5.93
CA LYS A 110 -27.84 24.14 -6.74
C LYS A 110 -28.57 22.88 -6.27
N MET A 111 -27.82 21.85 -5.90
CA MET A 111 -28.39 20.63 -5.32
C MET A 111 -29.10 20.93 -3.99
N LEU A 112 -28.44 21.64 -3.07
CA LEU A 112 -28.97 21.95 -1.74
C LEU A 112 -30.17 22.91 -1.77
N GLU A 113 -30.25 23.81 -2.75
CA GLU A 113 -31.41 24.69 -3.00
C GLU A 113 -32.62 23.91 -3.52
N HIS A 114 -32.38 22.86 -4.31
CA HIS A 114 -33.43 22.09 -4.97
C HIS A 114 -34.13 21.09 -4.03
N VAL A 115 -33.37 20.48 -3.12
CA VAL A 115 -33.81 19.35 -2.27
C VAL A 115 -34.20 19.78 -0.86
N SER A 116 -35.11 19.03 -0.23
CA SER A 116 -35.49 19.18 1.18
C SER A 116 -34.75 18.21 2.11
N ARG A 117 -34.08 17.20 1.53
CA ARG A 117 -33.27 16.20 2.23
C ARG A 117 -32.17 15.71 1.30
N VAL A 118 -30.95 15.53 1.82
CA VAL A 118 -29.82 15.02 1.03
C VAL A 118 -29.04 13.97 1.80
N MET A 119 -28.57 12.92 1.11
CA MET A 119 -27.62 11.96 1.65
C MET A 119 -26.26 12.10 0.96
N VAL A 120 -25.20 12.21 1.74
CA VAL A 120 -23.83 12.20 1.25
C VAL A 120 -23.25 10.79 1.35
N ILE A 121 -22.70 10.28 0.24
CA ILE A 121 -22.19 8.92 0.14
C ILE A 121 -20.76 8.97 -0.38
N GLU A 122 -19.80 8.75 0.51
CA GLU A 122 -18.37 8.77 0.20
C GLU A 122 -17.62 7.64 0.90
N GLU A 123 -16.47 7.27 0.36
CA GLU A 123 -15.60 6.24 0.95
C GLU A 123 -14.75 6.80 2.09
N LEU A 124 -14.44 5.95 3.07
CA LEU A 124 -13.66 6.29 4.26
C LEU A 124 -14.32 7.37 5.16
N GLU A 125 -13.75 8.57 5.20
CA GLU A 125 -14.07 9.65 6.14
C GLU A 125 -14.97 10.74 5.51
N PRO A 126 -15.75 11.51 6.29
CA PRO A 126 -16.78 12.45 5.82
C PRO A 126 -16.23 13.76 5.21
N VAL A 127 -15.30 13.69 4.27
CA VAL A 127 -14.65 14.87 3.68
C VAL A 127 -15.64 15.71 2.84
N VAL A 128 -16.47 15.07 2.03
CA VAL A 128 -17.50 15.73 1.21
C VAL A 128 -18.69 16.14 2.08
N GLU A 129 -19.11 15.29 3.02
CA GLU A 129 -20.22 15.56 3.94
C GLU A 129 -19.96 16.80 4.79
N GLU A 130 -18.75 16.94 5.34
CA GLU A 130 -18.36 18.14 6.10
C GLU A 130 -18.47 19.42 5.26
N GLN A 131 -18.00 19.37 4.00
CA GLN A 131 -18.09 20.51 3.08
C GLN A 131 -19.53 20.84 2.68
N VAL A 132 -20.36 19.81 2.46
CA VAL A 132 -21.80 19.96 2.19
C VAL A 132 -22.50 20.61 3.38
N LYS A 133 -22.21 20.18 4.61
CA LYS A 133 -22.75 20.79 5.84
C LYS A 133 -22.34 22.26 5.97
N ILE A 134 -21.09 22.60 5.67
CA ILE A 134 -20.60 23.99 5.68
C ILE A 134 -21.38 24.84 4.68
N LEU A 135 -21.55 24.37 3.44
CA LEU A 135 -22.30 25.09 2.40
C LEU A 135 -23.78 25.24 2.76
N ALA A 136 -24.40 24.18 3.29
CA ALA A 136 -25.81 24.15 3.67
C ALA A 136 -26.16 25.22 4.71
N ARG A 137 -25.27 25.54 5.66
CA ARG A 137 -25.48 26.62 6.64
C ARG A 137 -25.80 27.97 6.01
N THR A 138 -25.34 28.22 4.79
CA THR A 138 -25.60 29.48 4.06
C THR A 138 -26.74 29.38 3.06
N VAL A 139 -26.98 28.18 2.52
CA VAL A 139 -27.85 27.97 1.34
C VAL A 139 -29.22 27.43 1.75
N ASN A 140 -29.23 26.46 2.65
CA ASN A 140 -30.45 25.81 3.13
C ASN A 140 -30.20 25.33 4.58
N PRO A 141 -30.26 26.24 5.57
CA PRO A 141 -29.85 25.95 6.94
C PRO A 141 -30.71 24.88 7.65
N GLY A 142 -31.94 24.66 7.17
CA GLY A 142 -32.87 23.65 7.67
C GLY A 142 -32.81 22.32 6.93
N LEU A 143 -31.88 22.16 5.97
CA LEU A 143 -31.73 20.94 5.20
C LEU A 143 -31.33 19.76 6.09
N GLU A 144 -32.08 18.68 6.00
CA GLU A 144 -31.69 17.42 6.60
C GLU A 144 -30.58 16.77 5.75
N ILE A 145 -29.39 16.63 6.34
CA ILE A 145 -28.21 16.03 5.70
C ILE A 145 -27.89 14.72 6.41
N LEU A 146 -28.00 13.63 5.67
CA LEU A 146 -27.63 12.29 6.09
C LEU A 146 -26.25 11.92 5.54
N GLY A 147 -25.55 11.00 6.18
CA GLY A 147 -24.28 10.52 5.67
C GLY A 147 -23.58 9.54 6.62
N LYS A 148 -22.27 9.67 6.74
CA LYS A 148 -21.37 8.85 7.56
C LYS A 148 -21.64 8.99 9.06
N GLU A 149 -22.21 10.10 9.50
CA GLU A 149 -22.50 10.31 10.93
C GLU A 149 -23.72 9.49 11.42
N ASP A 150 -24.68 9.17 10.55
CA ASP A 150 -25.97 8.63 10.98
C ASP A 150 -26.53 7.48 10.11
N SER A 151 -26.20 7.43 8.82
CA SER A 151 -26.93 6.62 7.82
C SER A 151 -26.03 5.64 7.06
N ILE A 152 -24.74 5.96 6.94
CA ILE A 152 -23.70 5.23 6.21
C ILE A 152 -22.58 4.85 7.18
N PRO A 153 -22.11 3.59 7.19
CA PRO A 153 -20.99 3.20 8.05
C PRO A 153 -19.69 3.94 7.71
N ARG A 154 -19.00 4.45 8.74
CA ARG A 154 -17.61 4.94 8.62
C ARG A 154 -16.61 3.81 8.42
N GLN A 155 -16.89 2.63 8.97
CA GLN A 155 -16.04 1.46 8.91
C GLN A 155 -16.43 0.51 7.78
N GLY A 156 -15.46 -0.30 7.35
CA GLY A 156 -15.66 -1.30 6.31
C GLY A 156 -15.62 -0.71 4.90
N GLU A 157 -15.86 -1.58 3.92
CA GLU A 157 -15.97 -1.19 2.51
C GLU A 157 -17.41 -0.82 2.17
N LEU A 158 -17.61 0.25 1.39
CA LEU A 158 -18.93 0.52 0.82
C LEU A 158 -19.22 -0.46 -0.32
N ASP A 159 -20.43 -1.01 -0.31
CA ASP A 159 -20.95 -1.83 -1.39
C ASP A 159 -22.35 -1.37 -1.81
N ILE A 160 -22.84 -1.96 -2.90
CA ILE A 160 -24.16 -1.65 -3.45
C ILE A 160 -25.29 -1.91 -2.44
N ILE A 161 -25.20 -2.96 -1.61
CA ILE A 161 -26.26 -3.31 -0.65
C ILE A 161 -26.36 -2.24 0.43
N THR A 162 -25.22 -1.84 0.99
CA THR A 162 -25.11 -0.81 2.03
C THR A 162 -25.66 0.52 1.53
N VAL A 163 -25.22 0.96 0.35
CA VAL A 163 -25.68 2.20 -0.28
C VAL A 163 -27.18 2.12 -0.60
N ARG A 164 -27.65 1.03 -1.21
CA ARG A 164 -29.06 0.82 -1.55
C ARG A 164 -29.97 0.82 -0.32
N ASN A 165 -29.55 0.17 0.77
CA ASN A 165 -30.34 0.15 2.00
C ASN A 165 -30.36 1.50 2.71
N ALA A 166 -29.26 2.26 2.69
CA ALA A 166 -29.26 3.62 3.21
C ALA A 166 -30.24 4.52 2.44
N ILE A 167 -30.24 4.46 1.11
CA ILE A 167 -31.21 5.19 0.27
C ILE A 167 -32.63 4.67 0.51
N ALA A 168 -32.84 3.35 0.64
CA ALA A 168 -34.15 2.78 0.95
C ALA A 168 -34.70 3.29 2.28
N ARG A 169 -33.89 3.35 3.34
CA ARG A 169 -34.28 3.93 4.64
C ARG A 169 -34.66 5.40 4.50
N MET A 170 -33.84 6.18 3.79
CA MET A 170 -34.14 7.59 3.51
C MET A 170 -35.49 7.76 2.80
N MET A 171 -35.83 6.85 1.89
CA MET A 171 -37.08 6.85 1.11
C MET A 171 -38.23 6.06 1.75
N LYS A 172 -38.04 5.52 2.96
CA LYS A 172 -39.02 4.66 3.65
C LYS A 172 -39.45 3.44 2.81
N ARG A 173 -38.48 2.82 2.13
CA ARG A 173 -38.65 1.59 1.35
C ARG A 173 -38.08 0.38 2.07
N PRO A 174 -38.55 -0.84 1.73
CA PRO A 174 -38.00 -2.06 2.29
C PRO A 174 -36.50 -2.22 2.00
N GLU A 175 -35.73 -2.53 3.04
CA GLU A 175 -34.32 -2.92 2.90
C GLU A 175 -34.21 -4.30 2.25
N ARG A 176 -33.13 -4.51 1.51
CA ARG A 176 -32.77 -5.81 0.94
C ARG A 176 -31.77 -6.47 1.89
N PRO A 177 -32.00 -7.71 2.33
CA PRO A 177 -31.01 -8.39 3.16
C PRO A 177 -29.69 -8.53 2.38
N ALA A 178 -28.57 -8.38 3.08
CA ALA A 178 -27.28 -8.72 2.50
C ALA A 178 -27.29 -10.18 2.05
N ALA A 179 -26.66 -10.46 0.91
CA ALA A 179 -26.46 -11.84 0.47
C ALA A 179 -25.75 -12.59 1.60
N LYS A 180 -26.26 -13.77 1.97
CA LYS A 180 -25.57 -14.62 2.93
C LYS A 180 -24.20 -14.96 2.35
N SER A 181 -23.16 -14.54 3.06
CA SER A 181 -21.82 -15.02 2.74
C SER A 181 -21.81 -16.54 2.89
N PRO A 182 -21.10 -17.27 2.00
CA PRO A 182 -20.88 -18.68 2.22
C PRO A 182 -20.26 -18.90 3.59
N ASP A 183 -20.54 -20.06 4.20
CA ASP A 183 -19.94 -20.42 5.49
C ASP A 183 -18.40 -20.29 5.36
N PRO A 184 -17.73 -19.45 6.17
CA PRO A 184 -16.28 -19.34 6.13
C PRO A 184 -15.57 -20.70 6.30
N SER A 185 -16.22 -21.68 6.95
CA SER A 185 -15.68 -23.04 7.13
C SER A 185 -15.49 -23.80 5.81
N ILE A 186 -16.26 -23.47 4.77
CA ILE A 186 -16.14 -24.10 3.44
C ILE A 186 -15.12 -23.39 2.54
N LEU A 187 -14.59 -22.24 2.97
CA LEU A 187 -13.60 -21.50 2.21
C LEU A 187 -12.19 -21.93 2.65
N PRO A 188 -11.27 -22.19 1.71
CA PRO A 188 -9.89 -22.46 2.09
C PRO A 188 -9.27 -21.21 2.73
N PRO A 189 -8.47 -21.35 3.80
CA PRO A 189 -7.81 -20.23 4.44
C PRO A 189 -6.85 -19.55 3.44
N ARG A 190 -6.86 -18.22 3.41
CA ARG A 190 -5.97 -17.39 2.58
C ARG A 190 -5.12 -16.49 3.47
N PRO A 191 -4.18 -17.06 4.24
CA PRO A 191 -3.30 -16.25 5.09
C PRO A 191 -2.44 -15.34 4.22
N PRO A 192 -2.03 -14.16 4.73
CA PRO A 192 -0.99 -13.36 4.11
C PRO A 192 0.24 -14.22 3.81
N SER A 193 0.71 -14.19 2.57
CA SER A 193 1.85 -15.00 2.15
C SER A 193 2.65 -14.33 1.04
N LEU A 194 3.98 -14.49 1.12
CA LEU A 194 4.91 -14.06 0.08
C LEU A 194 4.82 -15.00 -1.14
N CYS A 195 5.19 -14.51 -2.33
CA CYS A 195 5.27 -15.36 -3.52
C CYS A 195 6.20 -16.57 -3.31
N PRO A 196 5.94 -17.71 -3.97
CA PRO A 196 6.86 -18.86 -4.00
C PRO A 196 8.29 -18.45 -4.40
N GLY A 197 9.25 -18.79 -3.54
CA GLY A 197 10.66 -18.41 -3.69
C GLY A 197 10.97 -16.91 -3.55
N CYS A 198 10.09 -16.10 -2.95
CA CYS A 198 10.45 -14.72 -2.62
C CYS A 198 11.66 -14.65 -1.65
N GLY A 199 12.68 -13.86 -1.99
CA GLY A 199 13.88 -13.67 -1.16
C GLY A 199 13.62 -13.02 0.21
N HIS A 200 12.53 -12.25 0.36
CA HIS A 200 12.15 -11.70 1.66
C HIS A 200 11.82 -12.81 2.67
N ARG A 201 11.29 -13.95 2.23
CA ARG A 201 11.02 -15.10 3.11
C ARG A 201 12.31 -15.62 3.73
N ALA A 202 13.35 -15.79 2.91
CA ALA A 202 14.64 -16.24 3.40
C ALA A 202 15.31 -15.21 4.32
N THR A 203 15.12 -13.91 4.03
CA THR A 203 15.60 -12.82 4.90
C THR A 203 14.92 -12.88 6.28
N TYR A 204 13.59 -12.99 6.33
CA TYR A 204 12.85 -13.07 7.59
C TYR A 204 13.15 -14.34 8.37
N TYR A 205 13.36 -15.47 7.69
CA TYR A 205 13.85 -16.68 8.35
C TYR A 205 15.22 -16.45 9.00
N ALA A 206 16.16 -15.81 8.29
CA ALA A 206 17.47 -15.49 8.82
C ALA A 206 17.41 -14.51 10.00
N MET A 207 16.58 -13.47 9.90
CA MET A 207 16.31 -12.53 11.01
C MET A 207 15.83 -13.28 12.25
N LYS A 208 14.84 -14.17 12.11
CA LYS A 208 14.31 -14.97 13.23
C LYS A 208 15.36 -15.87 13.86
N LYS A 209 16.21 -16.50 13.04
CA LYS A 209 17.30 -17.37 13.52
C LYS A 209 18.37 -16.59 14.28
N ALA A 210 18.75 -15.42 13.77
CA ALA A 210 19.78 -14.58 14.39
C ALA A 210 19.30 -13.87 15.65
N PHE A 211 18.09 -13.29 15.65
CA PHE A 211 17.60 -12.47 16.75
C PHE A 211 16.80 -13.26 17.79
N GLY A 212 16.28 -14.43 17.43
CA GLY A 212 15.37 -15.21 18.27
C GLY A 212 13.96 -14.64 18.32
N LYS A 213 13.07 -15.36 19.01
CA LYS A 213 11.63 -15.08 19.05
C LYS A 213 11.22 -13.93 20.00
N ASN A 214 12.12 -13.50 20.88
CA ASN A 214 11.85 -12.44 21.86
C ASN A 214 12.24 -11.05 21.35
N ALA A 215 12.98 -10.99 20.24
CA ALA A 215 13.34 -9.74 19.62
C ALA A 215 12.11 -9.05 19.02
N ILE A 216 12.22 -7.73 18.84
CA ILE A 216 11.14 -6.90 18.30
C ILE A 216 11.46 -6.56 16.84
N PHE A 217 10.46 -6.74 15.98
CA PHE A 217 10.56 -6.60 14.53
C PHE A 217 9.58 -5.55 13.98
N PRO A 218 9.86 -4.24 14.12
CA PRO A 218 9.10 -3.22 13.43
C PRO A 218 9.26 -3.33 11.92
N SER A 219 8.16 -3.22 11.18
CA SER A 219 8.15 -3.33 9.72
C SER A 219 7.35 -2.19 9.10
N ASP A 220 7.44 -2.07 7.78
CA ASP A 220 6.70 -1.09 6.99
C ASP A 220 5.61 -1.77 6.14
N ILE A 221 4.78 -0.95 5.48
CA ILE A 221 3.84 -1.43 4.46
C ILE A 221 4.60 -1.79 3.18
N GLY A 222 4.44 -3.04 2.71
CA GLY A 222 5.05 -3.56 1.49
C GLY A 222 4.77 -5.05 1.28
N CYS A 223 5.35 -5.68 0.26
CA CYS A 223 5.25 -7.15 0.08
C CYS A 223 5.67 -7.90 1.35
N TYR A 224 6.66 -7.36 2.04
CA TYR A 224 7.24 -7.91 3.25
C TYR A 224 6.29 -7.89 4.47
N THR A 225 5.22 -7.07 4.48
CA THR A 225 4.13 -7.18 5.47
C THR A 225 3.44 -8.55 5.42
N MET A 226 3.47 -9.23 4.26
CA MET A 226 2.91 -10.58 4.12
C MET A 226 3.68 -11.65 4.90
N ALA A 227 4.83 -11.32 5.47
CA ALA A 227 5.62 -12.20 6.34
C ALA A 227 5.15 -12.21 7.80
N VAL A 228 4.01 -11.57 8.14
CA VAL A 228 3.51 -11.48 9.53
C VAL A 228 3.44 -12.83 10.25
N ASN A 229 3.02 -13.88 9.54
CA ASN A 229 2.90 -15.23 10.11
C ASN A 229 4.25 -15.92 10.36
N MET A 230 5.37 -15.31 9.96
CA MET A 230 6.72 -15.85 10.20
C MET A 230 7.24 -15.49 11.60
N GLY A 231 6.58 -14.58 12.33
CA GLY A 231 7.01 -14.12 13.65
C GLY A 231 8.17 -13.12 13.62
N THR A 232 8.23 -12.31 12.56
CA THR A 232 9.26 -11.26 12.35
C THR A 232 8.65 -9.95 11.83
N VAL A 233 7.39 -9.69 12.21
CA VAL A 233 6.69 -8.43 11.99
C VAL A 233 5.75 -8.22 13.19
N ASP A 234 6.17 -7.38 14.13
CA ASP A 234 5.38 -7.11 15.35
C ASP A 234 4.55 -5.83 15.22
N THR A 235 5.02 -4.87 14.41
CA THR A 235 4.31 -3.62 14.14
C THR A 235 4.47 -3.23 12.67
N CYS A 236 3.46 -2.58 12.11
CA CYS A 236 3.48 -2.04 10.76
C CYS A 236 2.51 -0.85 10.69
N LEU A 237 3.05 0.37 10.59
CA LEU A 237 2.24 1.61 10.63
C LEU A 237 2.02 2.20 9.24
N CYS A 238 3.08 2.63 8.57
CA CYS A 238 3.05 3.19 7.23
C CYS A 238 4.39 2.92 6.51
N MET A 239 4.57 3.45 5.30
CA MET A 239 5.87 3.38 4.63
C MET A 239 6.87 4.33 5.31
N GLY A 240 8.01 3.79 5.76
CA GLY A 240 9.12 4.56 6.34
C GLY A 240 9.05 4.75 7.86
N ALA A 241 8.13 4.05 8.56
CA ALA A 241 7.97 4.17 10.02
C ALA A 241 8.82 3.16 10.80
N SER A 242 9.23 2.05 10.19
CA SER A 242 9.93 0.93 10.82
C SER A 242 11.17 1.36 11.63
N ILE A 243 12.03 2.19 11.03
CA ILE A 243 13.28 2.67 11.66
C ILE A 243 12.97 3.63 12.82
N THR A 244 12.03 4.56 12.66
CA THR A 244 11.69 5.53 13.70
C THR A 244 10.95 4.88 14.88
N LEU A 245 10.09 3.90 14.60
CA LEU A 245 9.48 3.04 15.63
C LEU A 245 10.55 2.25 16.38
N ALA A 246 11.47 1.59 15.68
CA ALA A 246 12.57 0.85 16.31
C ALA A 246 13.45 1.75 17.18
N SER A 247 13.78 2.94 16.69
CA SER A 247 14.53 3.95 17.44
C SER A 247 13.76 4.39 18.70
N GLY A 248 12.46 4.66 18.57
CA GLY A 248 11.59 5.03 19.69
C GLY A 248 11.49 3.93 20.75
N ILE A 249 11.29 2.67 20.33
CA ILE A 249 11.25 1.51 21.22
C ILE A 249 12.58 1.37 21.99
N ARG A 250 13.72 1.47 21.29
CA ARG A 250 15.04 1.44 21.95
C ARG A 250 15.19 2.54 22.99
N HIS A 251 14.83 3.78 22.66
CA HIS A 251 14.94 4.91 23.58
C HIS A 251 13.86 4.91 24.68
N GLY A 252 12.80 4.12 24.51
CA GLY A 252 11.79 3.85 25.54
C GLY A 252 12.26 2.92 26.66
N GLY A 253 13.49 2.39 26.57
CA GLY A 253 14.08 1.53 27.61
C GLY A 253 14.10 0.05 27.28
N GLU A 254 13.67 -0.35 26.08
CA GLU A 254 13.76 -1.74 25.65
C GLU A 254 15.21 -2.22 25.60
N THR A 255 15.45 -3.44 26.07
CA THR A 255 16.77 -4.08 26.15
C THR A 255 16.92 -5.26 25.19
N GLU A 256 15.82 -5.88 24.76
CA GLU A 256 15.82 -6.97 23.79
C GLU A 256 16.42 -6.55 22.44
N GLY A 257 16.72 -7.53 21.59
CA GLY A 257 17.15 -7.30 20.22
C GLY A 257 16.06 -6.59 19.40
N ILE A 258 16.43 -5.60 18.59
CA ILE A 258 15.48 -4.89 17.73
C ILE A 258 16.03 -4.93 16.30
N CYS A 259 15.28 -5.56 15.39
CA CYS A 259 15.62 -5.68 13.98
C CYS A 259 14.44 -5.24 13.12
N CYS A 260 14.48 -4.03 12.60
CA CYS A 260 13.41 -3.49 11.78
C CYS A 260 13.62 -3.78 10.30
N SER A 261 12.55 -3.77 9.51
CA SER A 261 12.61 -4.10 8.08
C SER A 261 11.82 -3.13 7.20
N LEU A 262 12.37 -2.83 6.03
CA LEU A 262 11.73 -2.00 5.00
C LEU A 262 12.27 -2.35 3.61
N GLY A 263 11.50 -2.05 2.57
CA GLY A 263 11.93 -2.22 1.19
C GLY A 263 12.97 -1.18 0.75
N ASP A 264 13.73 -1.49 -0.30
CA ASP A 264 14.61 -0.54 -1.01
C ASP A 264 13.90 0.75 -1.44
N SER A 265 12.73 0.64 -2.08
CA SER A 265 11.94 1.81 -2.47
C SER A 265 11.44 2.61 -1.27
N THR A 266 11.02 1.93 -0.20
CA THR A 266 10.62 2.57 1.06
C THR A 266 11.78 3.30 1.72
N PHE A 267 12.98 2.70 1.72
CA PHE A 267 14.17 3.33 2.25
C PHE A 267 14.48 4.64 1.51
N LEU A 268 14.42 4.62 0.17
CA LEU A 268 14.65 5.79 -0.69
C LEU A 268 13.51 6.82 -0.69
N HIS A 269 12.33 6.48 -0.14
CA HIS A 269 11.20 7.39 -0.01
C HIS A 269 11.17 8.07 1.37
N GLY A 270 11.10 7.29 2.44
CA GLY A 270 10.96 7.78 3.82
C GLY A 270 11.97 7.22 4.83
N GLY A 271 12.69 6.15 4.49
CA GLY A 271 13.62 5.51 5.44
C GLY A 271 14.94 6.26 5.62
N MET A 272 15.40 7.06 4.64
CA MET A 272 16.66 7.80 4.74
C MET A 272 16.71 8.75 5.95
N THR A 273 15.63 9.51 6.16
CA THR A 273 15.54 10.46 7.30
C THR A 273 15.44 9.71 8.62
N GLY A 274 14.74 8.58 8.65
CA GLY A 274 14.68 7.67 9.81
C GLY A 274 16.06 7.13 10.18
N LEU A 275 16.84 6.66 9.20
CA LEU A 275 18.20 6.14 9.44
C LEU A 275 19.15 7.23 9.94
N LEU A 276 19.11 8.42 9.32
CA LEU A 276 19.88 9.58 9.78
C LEU A 276 19.56 9.94 11.23
N ASN A 277 18.28 9.94 11.59
CA ASN A 277 17.85 10.26 12.95
C ASN A 277 18.29 9.17 13.95
N ALA A 278 18.15 7.89 13.59
CA ALA A 278 18.62 6.77 14.41
C ALA A 278 20.14 6.85 14.65
N ALA A 279 20.92 7.21 13.63
CA ALA A 279 22.36 7.40 13.75
C ALA A 279 22.69 8.58 14.69
N TYR A 280 22.07 9.73 14.48
CA TYR A 280 22.25 10.93 15.31
C TYR A 280 21.95 10.66 16.79
N ASN A 281 20.87 9.92 17.07
CA ASN A 281 20.46 9.58 18.44
C ASN A 281 21.13 8.32 19.00
N LYS A 282 22.07 7.70 18.27
CA LYS A 282 22.78 6.48 18.68
C LYS A 282 21.85 5.31 19.00
N ALA A 283 20.78 5.16 18.23
CA ALA A 283 19.86 4.03 18.38
C ALA A 283 20.57 2.70 18.06
N ARG A 284 20.72 1.83 19.07
CA ARG A 284 21.25 0.47 18.89
C ARG A 284 20.15 -0.45 18.34
N ILE A 285 20.01 -0.45 17.03
CA ILE A 285 19.04 -1.24 16.26
C ILE A 285 19.70 -1.80 15.01
N THR A 286 19.15 -2.88 14.47
CA THR A 286 19.49 -3.39 13.14
C THR A 286 18.40 -3.02 12.14
N VAL A 287 18.79 -2.57 10.96
CA VAL A 287 17.88 -2.23 9.85
C VAL A 287 18.11 -3.21 8.70
N ALA A 288 17.09 -4.00 8.37
CA ALA A 288 17.07 -4.90 7.22
C ALA A 288 16.43 -4.18 6.02
N ILE A 289 17.25 -3.79 5.04
CA ILE A 289 16.76 -3.26 3.76
C ILE A 289 16.54 -4.43 2.80
N LEU A 290 15.29 -4.65 2.44
CA LEU A 290 14.82 -5.73 1.57
C LEU A 290 14.85 -5.26 0.11
N ASP A 291 16.01 -5.37 -0.53
CA ASP A 291 16.23 -4.91 -1.91
C ASP A 291 15.77 -5.96 -2.93
N ASN A 292 14.60 -5.73 -3.51
CA ASN A 292 14.06 -6.53 -4.61
C ASN A 292 14.10 -5.82 -5.98
N SER A 293 14.74 -4.64 -6.00
CA SER A 293 14.99 -3.80 -7.17
C SER A 293 13.71 -3.38 -7.90
N THR A 294 12.63 -3.11 -7.17
CA THR A 294 11.36 -2.57 -7.67
C THR A 294 10.38 -2.19 -6.55
N THR A 295 9.41 -1.31 -6.82
CA THR A 295 8.26 -1.13 -5.92
C THR A 295 7.19 -2.20 -6.20
N ALA A 296 7.41 -3.41 -5.70
CA ALA A 296 6.70 -4.62 -6.14
C ALA A 296 5.17 -4.59 -5.91
N MET A 297 4.73 -4.39 -4.67
CA MET A 297 3.32 -4.54 -4.25
C MET A 297 2.37 -3.60 -4.99
N THR A 298 2.85 -2.43 -5.40
CA THR A 298 2.06 -1.39 -6.06
C THR A 298 2.03 -1.53 -7.58
N GLY A 299 2.70 -2.53 -8.15
CA GLY A 299 2.72 -2.74 -9.61
C GLY A 299 4.09 -2.67 -10.28
N HIS A 300 5.18 -2.87 -9.53
CA HIS A 300 6.55 -2.95 -10.04
C HIS A 300 7.09 -1.63 -10.63
N GLN A 301 6.78 -0.50 -10.01
CA GLN A 301 7.28 0.81 -10.42
C GLN A 301 8.81 0.89 -10.32
N PRO A 302 9.48 1.67 -11.19
CA PRO A 302 10.87 2.06 -11.00
C PRO A 302 11.00 3.07 -9.86
N HIS A 303 12.17 3.10 -9.25
CA HIS A 303 12.58 4.07 -8.21
C HIS A 303 14.10 4.31 -8.32
N PRO A 304 14.69 5.26 -7.58
CA PRO A 304 16.11 5.60 -7.72
C PRO A 304 17.11 4.44 -7.52
N GLY A 305 16.69 3.35 -6.87
CA GLY A 305 17.50 2.14 -6.69
C GLY A 305 17.50 1.19 -7.89
N THR A 306 16.66 1.47 -8.92
CA THR A 306 16.54 0.61 -10.11
C THR A 306 17.44 1.03 -11.28
N GLY A 307 17.96 2.26 -11.26
CA GLY A 307 18.76 2.80 -12.37
C GLY A 307 17.97 3.05 -13.65
N VAL A 308 16.64 3.14 -13.58
CA VAL A 308 15.77 3.41 -14.74
C VAL A 308 14.74 4.49 -14.38
N THR A 309 14.49 5.43 -15.29
CA THR A 309 13.49 6.49 -15.12
C THR A 309 12.06 5.95 -15.28
N VAL A 310 11.06 6.77 -14.97
CA VAL A 310 9.65 6.43 -15.21
C VAL A 310 9.33 6.21 -16.71
N THR A 311 10.13 6.79 -17.61
CA THR A 311 9.99 6.64 -19.07
C THR A 311 10.79 5.46 -19.63
N GLY A 312 11.54 4.72 -18.79
CA GLY A 312 12.30 3.55 -19.21
C GLY A 312 13.76 3.83 -19.61
N GLU A 313 14.24 5.06 -19.43
CA GLU A 313 15.62 5.43 -19.75
C GLU A 313 16.58 4.99 -18.64
N ALA A 314 17.76 4.50 -19.02
CA ALA A 314 18.82 4.21 -18.05
C ALA A 314 19.29 5.50 -17.36
N THR A 315 19.49 5.45 -16.05
CA THR A 315 19.89 6.60 -15.23
C THR A 315 20.74 6.15 -14.04
N VAL A 316 21.10 7.07 -13.15
CA VAL A 316 21.89 6.80 -11.96
C VAL A 316 21.16 5.83 -11.04
N GLN A 317 21.84 4.75 -10.66
CA GLN A 317 21.37 3.81 -9.64
C GLN A 317 21.99 4.17 -8.29
N VAL A 318 21.14 4.46 -7.30
CA VAL A 318 21.61 4.75 -5.94
C VAL A 318 22.18 3.49 -5.29
N SER A 319 23.41 3.56 -4.76
CA SER A 319 23.96 2.52 -3.89
C SER A 319 23.40 2.67 -2.47
N LEU A 320 22.66 1.66 -2.04
CA LEU A 320 22.09 1.59 -0.70
C LEU A 320 23.18 1.48 0.37
N GLU A 321 24.29 0.80 0.05
CA GLU A 321 25.46 0.64 0.93
C GLU A 321 26.14 1.97 1.21
N ALA A 322 26.47 2.71 0.14
CA ALA A 322 27.14 4.00 0.25
C ALA A 322 26.24 5.02 0.97
N LEU A 323 24.95 5.02 0.64
CA LEU A 323 23.96 5.88 1.26
C LEU A 323 23.80 5.56 2.76
N ALA A 324 23.64 4.29 3.14
CA ALA A 324 23.51 3.90 4.55
C ALA A 324 24.73 4.31 5.38
N LYS A 325 25.95 4.11 4.84
CA LYS A 325 27.20 4.57 5.47
C LYS A 325 27.23 6.10 5.62
N ALA A 326 26.87 6.84 4.57
CA ALA A 326 26.84 8.30 4.59
C ALA A 326 25.81 8.86 5.59
N LEU A 327 24.72 8.13 5.84
CA LEU A 327 23.71 8.48 6.84
C LEU A 327 24.11 8.07 8.28
N GLY A 328 25.27 7.46 8.48
CA GLY A 328 25.84 7.19 9.81
C GLY A 328 25.67 5.77 10.33
N ALA A 329 25.28 4.80 9.48
CA ALA A 329 25.31 3.39 9.87
C ALA A 329 26.76 2.91 10.04
N GLY A 330 27.07 2.31 11.20
CA GLY A 330 28.44 1.90 11.53
C GLY A 330 28.84 0.56 10.93
N LEU A 331 27.90 -0.39 10.88
CA LEU A 331 28.03 -1.65 10.14
C LEU A 331 27.06 -1.64 8.96
N VAL A 332 27.54 -1.91 7.76
CA VAL A 332 26.71 -2.08 6.56
C VAL A 332 27.21 -3.30 5.80
N GLU A 333 26.38 -4.34 5.74
CA GLU A 333 26.65 -5.56 4.99
C GLU A 333 25.57 -5.80 3.93
N THR A 334 25.94 -6.47 2.85
CA THR A 334 25.01 -6.88 1.79
C THR A 334 25.09 -8.37 1.61
N VAL A 335 23.93 -9.01 1.58
CA VAL A 335 23.80 -10.47 1.49
C VAL A 335 22.82 -10.84 0.39
N ASP A 336 23.06 -11.99 -0.25
CA ASP A 336 22.03 -12.65 -1.04
C ASP A 336 21.23 -13.56 -0.10
N PRO A 337 19.93 -13.29 0.14
CA PRO A 337 19.12 -14.08 1.05
C PRO A 337 18.96 -15.55 0.63
N TYR A 338 19.30 -15.93 -0.60
CA TYR A 338 19.35 -17.36 -0.99
C TYR A 338 20.59 -18.07 -0.45
N GLN A 339 21.65 -17.34 -0.10
CA GLN A 339 22.82 -17.86 0.63
C GLN A 339 22.52 -17.82 2.13
N LEU A 340 21.66 -18.75 2.57
CA LEU A 340 20.98 -18.67 3.86
C LEU A 340 21.95 -18.64 5.06
N ASP A 341 22.94 -19.53 5.10
CA ASP A 341 23.89 -19.62 6.22
C ASP A 341 24.66 -18.32 6.42
N GLU A 342 25.11 -17.70 5.33
CA GLU A 342 25.83 -16.43 5.43
C GLU A 342 24.89 -15.27 5.75
N THR A 343 23.66 -15.31 5.25
CA THR A 343 22.63 -14.33 5.62
C THR A 343 22.37 -14.37 7.13
N ILE A 344 22.27 -15.57 7.73
CA ILE A 344 22.11 -15.75 9.19
C ILE A 344 23.31 -15.14 9.93
N LYS A 345 24.53 -15.51 9.55
CA LYS A 345 25.77 -15.01 10.19
C LYS A 345 25.90 -13.48 10.10
N SER A 346 25.50 -12.89 8.97
CA SER A 346 25.46 -11.44 8.79
C SER A 346 24.49 -10.76 9.76
N PHE A 347 23.29 -11.31 9.94
CA PHE A 347 22.35 -10.82 10.95
C PHE A 347 22.85 -11.02 12.39
N GLU A 348 23.56 -12.11 12.69
CA GLU A 348 24.20 -12.31 14.01
C GLU A 348 25.26 -11.24 14.28
N ARG A 349 26.15 -10.97 13.31
CA ARG A 349 27.12 -9.86 13.41
C ARG A 349 26.44 -8.51 13.60
N ALA A 350 25.34 -8.27 12.89
CA ALA A 350 24.59 -7.02 13.01
C ALA A 350 23.86 -6.86 14.35
N ARG A 351 23.33 -7.95 14.91
CA ARG A 351 22.75 -8.00 16.26
C ARG A 351 23.78 -7.66 17.34
N ASP A 352 24.98 -8.22 17.18
CA ASP A 352 26.06 -8.10 18.18
C ASP A 352 26.83 -6.77 18.06
N TYR A 353 26.64 -6.03 16.96
CA TYR A 353 27.23 -4.71 16.77
C TYR A 353 26.74 -3.70 17.83
N PRO A 354 27.64 -2.97 18.52
CA PRO A 354 27.27 -2.03 19.58
C PRO A 354 26.84 -0.66 19.03
N GLY A 355 25.90 -0.64 18.09
CA GLY A 355 25.39 0.59 17.47
C GLY A 355 24.35 0.34 16.39
N LEU A 356 24.18 1.30 15.49
CA LEU A 356 23.30 1.17 14.33
C LEU A 356 23.97 0.30 13.25
N SER A 357 23.32 -0.80 12.90
CA SER A 357 23.74 -1.71 11.84
C SER A 357 22.70 -1.82 10.73
N VAL A 358 23.14 -2.04 9.49
CA VAL A 358 22.29 -2.17 8.30
C VAL A 358 22.67 -3.44 7.55
N ILE A 359 21.68 -4.28 7.28
CA ILE A 359 21.80 -5.45 6.39
C ILE A 359 20.97 -5.19 5.14
N ILE A 360 21.60 -5.21 3.97
CA ILE A 360 20.92 -5.12 2.68
C ILE A 360 20.76 -6.53 2.12
N ALA A 361 19.56 -7.09 2.22
CA ALA A 361 19.23 -8.38 1.64
C ALA A 361 18.79 -8.18 0.19
N ARG A 362 19.70 -8.40 -0.76
CA ARG A 362 19.52 -8.10 -2.17
C ARG A 362 19.16 -9.34 -2.98
N ARG A 363 17.92 -9.38 -3.48
CA ARG A 363 17.48 -10.39 -4.46
C ARG A 363 16.30 -9.86 -5.27
N PRO A 364 16.38 -9.86 -6.62
CA PRO A 364 15.29 -9.38 -7.47
C PRO A 364 13.94 -10.03 -7.13
N CYS A 365 12.86 -9.25 -7.24
CA CYS A 365 11.50 -9.78 -7.14
C CYS A 365 11.31 -10.98 -8.08
N VAL A 366 10.86 -12.13 -7.54
CA VAL A 366 10.73 -13.38 -8.31
C VAL A 366 9.81 -13.24 -9.53
N ILE A 367 8.77 -12.40 -9.44
CA ILE A 367 7.87 -12.11 -10.57
C ILE A 367 8.61 -11.35 -11.66
N LYS A 368 9.41 -10.33 -11.28
CA LYS A 368 10.22 -9.54 -12.22
C LYS A 368 11.31 -10.39 -12.86
N ALA A 369 12.02 -11.18 -12.05
CA ALA A 369 13.03 -12.13 -12.52
C ALA A 369 12.46 -13.12 -13.55
N ARG A 370 11.29 -13.69 -13.27
CA ARG A 370 10.59 -14.61 -14.20
C ARG A 370 10.19 -13.91 -15.51
N LYS A 371 9.69 -12.68 -15.44
CA LYS A 371 9.38 -11.85 -16.63
C LYS A 371 10.64 -11.54 -17.45
N ALA A 372 11.79 -11.39 -16.80
CA ALA A 372 13.09 -11.22 -17.43
C ALA A 372 13.73 -12.54 -17.92
N GLY A 373 13.00 -13.66 -17.89
CA GLY A 373 13.45 -14.95 -18.42
C GLY A 373 14.20 -15.83 -17.42
N GLN A 374 14.40 -15.40 -16.17
CA GLN A 374 15.04 -16.24 -15.15
C GLN A 374 14.09 -17.35 -14.70
N ARG A 375 14.44 -18.60 -15.01
CA ARG A 375 13.66 -19.79 -14.67
C ARG A 375 14.57 -20.87 -14.05
N PRO A 376 14.95 -20.72 -12.77
CA PRO A 376 15.67 -21.78 -12.06
C PRO A 376 14.88 -23.09 -12.09
N ARG A 377 15.57 -24.22 -12.00
CA ARG A 377 14.93 -25.54 -11.99
C ARG A 377 14.06 -25.69 -10.74
N PRO A 378 12.83 -26.19 -10.88
CA PRO A 378 12.01 -26.49 -9.72
C PRO A 378 12.67 -27.58 -8.87
N LEU A 379 12.26 -27.65 -7.61
CA LEU A 379 12.72 -28.65 -6.65
C LEU A 379 11.66 -29.75 -6.48
N GLN A 380 12.09 -30.91 -6.02
CA GLN A 380 11.24 -32.03 -5.63
C GLN A 380 11.66 -32.58 -4.26
N VAL A 381 10.78 -33.37 -3.64
CA VAL A 381 11.07 -34.09 -2.40
C VAL A 381 11.33 -35.55 -2.73
N ASN A 382 12.41 -36.12 -2.21
CA ASN A 382 12.77 -37.53 -2.39
C ASN A 382 12.41 -38.38 -1.14
N ASP A 383 12.75 -39.67 -1.17
CA ASP A 383 12.38 -40.63 -0.13
C ASP A 383 13.07 -40.45 1.22
N GLU A 384 14.12 -39.62 1.30
CA GLU A 384 14.82 -39.30 2.55
C GLU A 384 13.98 -38.39 3.47
N CYS A 385 12.81 -37.92 3.02
CA CYS A 385 11.95 -37.06 3.80
C CYS A 385 11.43 -37.75 5.07
N LYS A 386 11.80 -37.17 6.22
CA LYS A 386 11.42 -37.66 7.57
C LYS A 386 10.16 -37.01 8.16
N GLY A 387 9.42 -36.21 7.38
CA GLY A 387 8.18 -35.59 7.86
C GLY A 387 8.34 -34.54 8.98
N CYS A 388 9.55 -33.98 9.17
CA CYS A 388 9.87 -33.08 10.30
C CYS A 388 9.23 -31.69 10.28
N LYS A 389 8.52 -31.33 9.19
CA LYS A 389 7.79 -30.06 8.98
C LYS A 389 8.61 -28.76 8.99
N ILE A 390 9.93 -28.78 9.15
CA ILE A 390 10.78 -27.57 9.07
C ILE A 390 10.57 -26.76 7.77
N CYS A 391 10.45 -27.44 6.63
CA CYS A 391 10.18 -26.79 5.34
C CYS A 391 8.73 -26.28 5.19
N ILE A 392 7.78 -26.84 5.95
CA ILE A 392 6.40 -26.37 6.04
C ILE A 392 6.35 -25.09 6.87
N ASP A 393 7.04 -25.07 8.02
CA ASP A 393 7.13 -23.91 8.91
C ASP A 393 7.86 -22.73 8.26
N PHE A 394 8.67 -22.97 7.23
CA PHE A 394 9.24 -21.91 6.39
C PHE A 394 8.17 -21.11 5.61
N GLY A 395 6.98 -21.68 5.40
CA GLY A 395 5.82 -20.95 4.87
C GLY A 395 5.89 -20.63 3.38
N CYS A 396 6.46 -21.53 2.57
CA CYS A 396 6.43 -21.39 1.11
C CYS A 396 5.16 -22.02 0.53
N PRO A 397 4.31 -21.28 -0.23
CA PRO A 397 3.09 -21.84 -0.85
C PRO A 397 3.33 -22.95 -1.87
N ALA A 398 4.59 -23.16 -2.27
CA ALA A 398 4.96 -24.27 -3.14
C ALA A 398 5.25 -25.57 -2.39
N ILE A 399 5.13 -25.59 -1.05
CA ILE A 399 5.40 -26.77 -0.22
C ILE A 399 4.11 -27.13 0.52
N GLU A 400 3.62 -28.34 0.25
CA GLU A 400 2.44 -28.95 0.83
C GLU A 400 2.87 -30.08 1.78
N PHE A 401 1.97 -30.50 2.67
CA PHE A 401 2.19 -31.64 3.55
C PHE A 401 1.09 -32.67 3.33
N GLU A 402 1.48 -33.82 2.80
CA GLU A 402 0.59 -34.92 2.41
C GLU A 402 1.22 -36.24 2.88
N GLU A 403 0.41 -37.16 3.42
CA GLU A 403 0.86 -38.52 3.78
C GLU A 403 2.12 -38.55 4.68
N GLU A 404 2.17 -37.67 5.69
CA GLU A 404 3.32 -37.52 6.60
C GLU A 404 4.64 -37.10 5.92
N ARG A 405 4.58 -36.61 4.67
CA ARG A 405 5.73 -36.14 3.89
C ARG A 405 5.48 -34.74 3.33
N ALA A 406 6.57 -34.02 3.08
CA ALA A 406 6.49 -32.77 2.32
C ALA A 406 6.37 -33.08 0.82
N ARG A 407 5.62 -32.25 0.10
CA ARG A 407 5.48 -32.31 -1.36
C ARG A 407 5.72 -30.92 -1.94
N ILE A 408 6.45 -30.82 -3.04
CA ILE A 408 6.64 -29.54 -3.75
C ILE A 408 5.74 -29.51 -4.98
N ASN A 409 4.91 -28.47 -5.09
CA ASN A 409 3.96 -28.32 -6.18
C ASN A 409 4.51 -27.47 -7.36
N SER A 410 3.71 -27.30 -8.40
CA SER A 410 4.07 -26.61 -9.65
C SER A 410 4.31 -25.11 -9.51
N LEU A 411 4.02 -24.50 -8.35
CA LEU A 411 4.31 -23.10 -8.08
C LEU A 411 5.80 -22.86 -7.76
N CYS A 412 6.58 -23.92 -7.58
CA CYS A 412 8.00 -23.82 -7.23
C CYS A 412 8.78 -23.00 -8.27
N THR A 413 9.62 -22.09 -7.77
CA THR A 413 10.47 -21.21 -8.58
C THR A 413 11.95 -21.55 -8.49
N GLY A 414 12.32 -22.63 -7.80
CA GLY A 414 13.69 -23.12 -7.76
C GLY A 414 14.66 -22.28 -6.93
N CYS A 415 14.21 -21.65 -5.84
CA CYS A 415 15.08 -20.77 -5.04
C CYS A 415 16.13 -21.49 -4.18
N GLY A 416 16.03 -22.80 -3.98
CA GLY A 416 17.00 -23.59 -3.19
C GLY A 416 16.90 -23.46 -1.66
N VAL A 417 16.23 -22.43 -1.13
CA VAL A 417 16.24 -22.14 0.32
C VAL A 417 15.60 -23.27 1.15
N CYS A 418 14.53 -23.90 0.67
CA CYS A 418 13.94 -25.04 1.37
C CYS A 418 14.86 -26.26 1.42
N ALA A 419 15.72 -26.45 0.43
CA ALA A 419 16.76 -27.48 0.46
C ALA A 419 17.83 -27.17 1.52
N ALA A 420 18.26 -25.90 1.60
CA ALA A 420 19.24 -25.47 2.60
C ALA A 420 18.78 -25.66 4.06
N ILE A 421 17.48 -25.57 4.33
CA ILE A 421 16.93 -25.80 5.69
C ILE A 421 16.57 -27.26 5.97
N CYS A 422 16.64 -28.16 4.98
CA CYS A 422 16.23 -29.55 5.14
C CYS A 422 17.35 -30.37 5.81
N PRO A 423 17.18 -30.81 7.07
CA PRO A 423 18.24 -31.56 7.77
C PRO A 423 18.46 -32.97 7.19
N ALA A 424 17.48 -33.50 6.45
CA ALA A 424 17.57 -34.82 5.82
C ALA A 424 18.13 -34.76 4.39
N LEU A 425 18.42 -33.55 3.85
CA LEU A 425 18.81 -33.35 2.46
C LEU A 425 17.80 -33.97 1.46
N ALA A 426 16.53 -34.01 1.84
CA ALA A 426 15.47 -34.67 1.10
C ALA A 426 14.82 -33.79 0.01
N ILE A 427 15.38 -32.61 -0.25
CA ILE A 427 14.86 -31.66 -1.25
C ILE A 427 15.97 -31.39 -2.25
N GLU A 428 15.70 -31.69 -3.51
CA GLU A 428 16.69 -31.67 -4.60
C GLU A 428 16.09 -31.03 -5.86
N GLU A 429 16.95 -30.66 -6.82
CA GLU A 429 16.48 -30.20 -8.13
C GLU A 429 15.83 -31.34 -8.92
N VAL A 430 14.76 -31.03 -9.64
CA VAL A 430 14.17 -31.96 -10.60
C VAL A 430 15.22 -32.29 -11.67
N ALA A 431 15.38 -33.59 -11.96
CA ALA A 431 16.27 -34.06 -13.01
C ALA A 431 15.91 -33.42 -14.38
N PRO A 432 16.91 -33.17 -15.25
CA PRO A 432 16.70 -32.52 -16.54
C PRO A 432 15.76 -33.25 -17.49
#